data_AF-A0A7C4D8E3-F1
#
_entry.id   AF-A0A7C4D8E3-F1
#
_cell.length_a   1.000
_cell.length_b   1.000
_cell.length_c   1.000
_cell.angle_alpha   90.00
_cell.angle_beta   90.00
_cell.angle_gamma   90.00
#
_symmetry.space_group_name_H-M   'P 1'
#
loop_
_entity.id
_entity.type
_entity.pdbx_description
1 polymer ?
#
loop_
_entity_poly.entity_id
_entity_poly.type
_entity_poly.pdbx_seq_one_letter_code
_entity_poly.pdbx_strand_id
1 'polypeptide(L)'
;MKTILFTLILILLFSQATLVDVKSNNLQQRESIFVKNIEIPFRESIIQQKYIQEWRLIDPEDDDKGIGILIYPTNGNFTKGVFDLTGFTIRVDEDYIYFITSFKYLGSNPWNGRNGFSLQYIQIYVLTTRRDLPRQTTSFGLNIIIQSGWHYAILVNGGWGDKPLPGGELPAIYDWNRRLLTYEGELYDVYVDESQPNTIVAKINKTILVDTENIGNWKIVVAVASYDGFVDTKVRSIKAGDPEEWVFGGADEQALKKGVHPFVIDLLAPTADLQYVMLTNWDIEQGVKPLVSSIIVSTGELDPPVVITTPTPTPTPTLTTITTPTQTQTLTPTLFPTETEIESFVSTPERSENMSLLLIPALLIVAVLIITMLMYFRRKQRK
;
A
#
# COMPACT_ATOMS: atom_id res chain seq x y z
N MET A 1 -35.34 14.10 34.70
CA MET A 1 -36.55 13.86 33.87
C MET A 1 -37.33 15.16 33.72
N LYS A 2 -37.05 15.91 32.65
CA LYS A 2 -38.01 16.68 31.84
C LYS A 2 -37.24 17.28 30.66
N THR A 3 -37.31 16.52 29.59
CA THR A 3 -36.80 16.75 28.25
C THR A 3 -37.67 17.81 27.54
N ILE A 4 -37.09 18.48 26.53
CA ILE A 4 -37.77 19.20 25.43
C ILE A 4 -38.35 20.58 25.78
N LEU A 5 -37.55 21.64 25.57
CA LEU A 5 -38.05 22.93 25.04
C LEU A 5 -36.88 23.81 24.53
N PHE A 6 -36.15 23.36 23.51
CA PHE A 6 -35.13 24.22 22.86
C PHE A 6 -35.27 24.28 21.34
N THR A 7 -36.46 24.01 20.83
CA THR A 7 -36.74 24.07 19.40
C THR A 7 -38.14 24.62 19.17
N LEU A 8 -38.38 25.91 19.46
CA LEU A 8 -39.52 26.67 18.90
C LEU A 8 -39.45 28.20 19.11
N ILE A 9 -38.25 28.80 19.19
CA ILE A 9 -38.09 30.26 19.20
C ILE A 9 -37.18 30.64 18.03
N LEU A 10 -37.67 30.45 16.81
CA LEU A 10 -37.08 31.09 15.63
C LEU A 10 -38.11 31.41 14.53
N ILE A 11 -39.42 31.21 14.77
CA ILE A 11 -40.47 31.38 13.73
C ILE A 11 -41.51 32.47 14.09
N LEU A 12 -41.34 33.24 15.17
CA LEU A 12 -42.35 34.22 15.62
C LEU A 12 -41.84 35.66 15.79
N LEU A 13 -40.89 36.10 14.97
CA LEU A 13 -40.49 37.51 14.89
C LEU A 13 -40.54 38.05 13.45
N PHE A 14 -41.62 37.74 12.72
CA PHE A 14 -42.02 38.53 11.56
C PHE A 14 -43.55 38.52 11.43
N SER A 15 -44.21 39.41 12.18
CA SER A 15 -45.48 40.00 11.77
C SER A 15 -45.83 41.11 12.75
N GLN A 16 -45.76 42.34 12.26
CA GLN A 16 -46.65 43.49 12.55
C GLN A 16 -45.86 44.79 12.63
N ALA A 17 -45.89 45.56 11.53
CA ALA A 17 -45.75 47.01 11.55
C ALA A 17 -46.82 47.60 10.62
N THR A 18 -47.96 47.85 11.25
CA THR A 18 -48.99 48.89 11.03
C THR A 18 -48.99 49.75 9.76
N LEU A 19 -50.15 49.72 9.08
CA LEU A 19 -50.69 50.74 8.17
C LEU A 19 -51.00 52.06 8.90
N VAL A 20 -50.65 53.19 8.29
CA VAL A 20 -51.27 54.51 8.52
C VAL A 20 -51.47 55.18 7.17
N ASP A 21 -52.67 55.69 6.92
CA ASP A 21 -53.09 56.38 5.71
C ASP A 21 -53.61 57.81 6.02
N VAL A 22 -53.45 58.69 5.03
CA VAL A 22 -54.18 59.93 4.68
C VAL A 22 -53.70 61.34 5.14
N LYS A 23 -53.31 62.12 4.10
CA LYS A 23 -53.42 63.60 3.82
C LYS A 23 -52.47 64.62 4.46
N SER A 24 -51.58 65.23 3.66
CA SER A 24 -51.84 66.49 2.94
C SER A 24 -50.57 67.08 2.26
N ASN A 25 -50.81 67.70 1.10
CA ASN A 25 -49.94 68.50 0.21
C ASN A 25 -48.60 69.06 0.75
N ASN A 26 -47.49 68.65 0.13
CA ASN A 26 -46.59 69.59 -0.54
C ASN A 26 -45.56 68.87 -1.42
N LEU A 27 -45.50 69.28 -2.68
CA LEU A 27 -44.47 68.88 -3.65
C LEU A 27 -43.18 69.67 -3.34
N GLN A 28 -42.04 68.99 -3.48
CA GLN A 28 -40.64 69.46 -3.46
C GLN A 28 -39.80 69.10 -2.24
N GLN A 29 -39.39 67.84 -2.15
CA GLN A 29 -38.01 67.45 -1.78
C GLN A 29 -37.84 65.95 -2.02
N ARG A 30 -37.21 65.56 -3.13
CA ARG A 30 -36.67 64.20 -3.30
C ARG A 30 -35.25 64.22 -2.77
N GLU A 31 -35.08 63.95 -1.48
CA GLU A 31 -33.78 63.57 -0.94
C GLU A 31 -33.55 62.07 -1.17
N SER A 32 -32.45 61.79 -1.82
CA SER A 32 -31.88 60.47 -2.00
C SER A 32 -31.58 59.85 -0.63
N ILE A 33 -32.38 58.88 -0.20
CA ILE A 33 -32.06 58.04 0.95
C ILE A 33 -30.91 57.14 0.52
N PHE A 34 -29.70 57.57 0.89
CA PHE A 34 -28.50 56.74 0.88
C PHE A 34 -28.72 55.67 1.95
N VAL A 35 -29.01 54.44 1.53
CA VAL A 35 -28.95 53.27 2.40
C VAL A 35 -27.50 53.16 2.85
N LYS A 36 -27.22 53.63 4.07
CA LYS A 36 -25.94 53.40 4.71
C LYS A 36 -25.89 51.92 5.04
N ASN A 37 -25.27 51.15 4.15
CA ASN A 37 -24.88 49.77 4.38
C ASN A 37 -24.19 49.70 5.75
N ILE A 38 -24.90 49.14 6.73
CA ILE A 38 -24.28 48.65 7.94
C ILE A 38 -23.59 47.35 7.52
N GLU A 39 -22.33 47.45 7.11
CA GLU A 39 -21.44 46.29 7.09
C GLU A 39 -21.31 45.84 8.55
N ILE A 40 -22.14 44.87 8.94
CA ILE A 40 -21.85 44.03 10.09
C ILE A 40 -20.68 43.16 9.62
N PRO A 41 -19.47 43.26 10.19
CA PRO A 41 -18.41 42.34 9.83
C PRO A 41 -18.83 40.97 10.37
N PHE A 42 -19.37 40.13 9.48
CA PHE A 42 -19.47 38.70 9.71
C PHE A 42 -18.02 38.19 9.73
N ARG A 43 -17.41 38.26 10.91
CA ARG A 43 -16.12 37.65 11.15
C ARG A 43 -16.38 36.15 11.17
N GLU A 44 -16.26 35.50 10.01
CA GLU A 44 -15.99 34.08 9.97
C GLU A 44 -14.74 33.86 10.83
N SER A 45 -14.93 33.36 12.05
CA SER A 45 -13.86 32.73 12.77
C SER A 45 -13.58 31.43 12.02
N ILE A 46 -12.76 31.50 10.98
CA ILE A 46 -12.02 30.35 10.50
C ILE A 46 -11.13 29.96 11.68
N ILE A 47 -11.57 29.03 12.51
CA ILE A 47 -10.68 28.37 13.47
C ILE A 47 -9.75 27.54 12.60
N GLN A 48 -8.66 28.15 12.15
CA GLN A 48 -7.58 27.43 11.51
C GLN A 48 -7.11 26.38 12.52
N GLN A 49 -7.21 25.11 12.16
CA GLN A 49 -6.81 24.02 13.04
C GLN A 49 -5.37 24.26 13.48
N LYS A 50 -5.19 24.49 14.78
CA LYS A 50 -3.91 24.89 15.35
C LYS A 50 -3.17 23.64 15.79
N TYR A 51 -2.27 23.19 14.94
CA TYR A 51 -1.30 22.17 15.33
C TYR A 51 -0.22 22.79 16.23
N ILE A 52 0.14 22.07 17.29
CA ILE A 52 1.17 22.46 18.25
C ILE A 52 2.54 21.87 17.92
N GLN A 53 2.58 20.75 17.19
CA GLN A 53 3.80 20.10 16.72
C GLN A 53 3.56 19.49 15.33
N GLU A 54 4.61 19.47 14.51
CA GLU A 54 4.60 18.88 13.18
C GLU A 54 5.98 18.29 12.85
N TRP A 55 5.99 17.09 12.28
CA TRP A 55 7.17 16.45 11.68
C TRP A 55 6.83 15.99 10.28
N ARG A 56 7.73 16.25 9.32
CA ARG A 56 7.56 15.87 7.92
C ARG A 56 8.69 14.96 7.49
N LEU A 57 8.32 13.84 6.89
CA LEU A 57 9.20 12.87 6.25
C LEU A 57 8.85 12.86 4.77
N ILE A 58 9.87 12.86 3.92
CA ILE A 58 9.71 12.86 2.47
C ILE A 58 10.03 11.46 1.97
N ASP A 59 9.26 11.04 0.98
CA ASP A 59 9.52 9.83 0.21
C ASP A 59 9.90 10.22 -1.23
N PRO A 60 10.79 9.47 -1.91
CA PRO A 60 11.02 9.62 -3.33
C PRO A 60 9.73 9.40 -4.12
N GLU A 61 9.68 9.92 -5.34
CA GLU A 61 8.62 9.58 -6.28
C GLU A 61 9.06 8.44 -7.21
N ASP A 62 8.08 7.76 -7.80
CA ASP A 62 8.25 6.65 -8.76
C ASP A 62 8.99 5.44 -8.17
N ASP A 63 8.87 5.17 -6.87
CA ASP A 63 9.42 4.00 -6.18
C ASP A 63 8.38 3.05 -5.58
N ASP A 64 7.12 3.20 -5.96
CA ASP A 64 6.00 2.23 -5.89
C ASP A 64 6.21 0.88 -6.63
N LYS A 65 7.45 0.39 -6.62
CA LYS A 65 7.96 -0.78 -7.33
C LYS A 65 8.31 -1.93 -6.40
N GLY A 66 7.88 -1.89 -5.14
CA GLY A 66 8.18 -2.89 -4.11
C GLY A 66 9.68 -3.18 -4.05
N ILE A 67 10.08 -4.39 -4.46
CA ILE A 67 11.48 -4.84 -4.53
C ILE A 67 12.30 -4.20 -5.67
N GLY A 68 11.75 -3.23 -6.39
CA GLY A 68 12.36 -2.50 -7.50
C GLY A 68 11.86 -2.88 -8.89
N ILE A 69 11.07 -3.96 -9.01
CA ILE A 69 10.61 -4.53 -10.29
C ILE A 69 9.11 -4.85 -10.33
N LEU A 70 8.33 -4.38 -9.35
CA LEU A 70 6.90 -4.65 -9.28
C LEU A 70 6.16 -4.09 -10.51
N ILE A 71 5.18 -4.85 -10.99
CA ILE A 71 4.34 -4.46 -12.13
C ILE A 71 2.89 -4.38 -11.66
N TYR A 72 2.24 -3.26 -11.95
CA TYR A 72 0.85 -3.00 -11.57
C TYR A 72 -0.14 -3.99 -12.22
N PRO A 73 -1.29 -4.29 -11.58
CA PRO A 73 -2.35 -5.06 -12.19
C PRO A 73 -2.88 -4.39 -13.46
N THR A 74 -3.39 -5.18 -14.40
CA THR A 74 -3.81 -4.64 -15.71
C THR A 74 -5.17 -3.94 -15.68
N ASN A 75 -5.94 -4.07 -14.60
CA ASN A 75 -7.21 -3.38 -14.46
C ASN A 75 -7.01 -1.85 -14.36
N GLY A 76 -7.81 -1.09 -15.10
CA GLY A 76 -7.68 0.37 -15.21
C GLY A 76 -7.89 1.16 -13.92
N ASN A 77 -8.38 0.53 -12.84
CA ASN A 77 -8.43 1.16 -11.52
C ASN A 77 -7.03 1.34 -10.90
N PHE A 78 -6.06 0.49 -11.23
CA PHE A 78 -4.69 0.56 -10.71
C PHE A 78 -3.83 1.44 -11.62
N THR A 79 -4.11 2.74 -11.65
CA THR A 79 -3.29 3.67 -12.42
C THR A 79 -1.91 3.85 -11.78
N LYS A 80 -0.87 4.06 -12.59
CA LYS A 80 0.49 4.29 -12.08
C LYS A 80 0.49 5.44 -11.06
N GLY A 81 1.19 5.25 -9.94
CA GLY A 81 1.31 6.26 -8.90
C GLY A 81 0.21 6.23 -7.83
N VAL A 82 -0.78 5.33 -7.92
CA VAL A 82 -1.82 5.24 -6.86
C VAL A 82 -1.28 4.72 -5.52
N PHE A 83 -0.12 4.07 -5.53
CA PHE A 83 0.54 3.57 -4.32
C PHE A 83 1.84 4.31 -3.99
N ASP A 84 2.24 5.26 -4.85
CA ASP A 84 3.48 6.03 -4.75
C ASP A 84 3.34 7.08 -3.66
N LEU A 85 3.93 6.77 -2.52
CA LEU A 85 4.10 7.68 -1.41
C LEU A 85 4.96 8.86 -1.86
N THR A 86 4.69 10.04 -1.31
CA THR A 86 5.53 11.23 -1.51
C THR A 86 5.93 11.86 -0.19
N GLY A 87 5.29 11.45 0.89
CA GLY A 87 5.65 11.87 2.22
C GLY A 87 4.69 11.40 3.28
N PHE A 88 5.16 11.58 4.50
CA PHE A 88 4.43 11.26 5.70
C PHE A 88 4.60 12.40 6.71
N THR A 89 3.48 12.95 7.18
CA THR A 89 3.48 14.03 8.15
C THR A 89 2.79 13.58 9.43
N ILE A 90 3.42 13.85 10.58
CA ILE A 90 2.77 13.71 11.87
C ILE A 90 2.45 15.11 12.38
N ARG A 91 1.17 15.42 12.57
CA ARG A 91 0.73 16.64 13.25
C ARG A 91 0.09 16.31 14.58
N VAL A 92 0.15 17.25 15.52
CA VAL A 92 -0.41 17.08 16.86
C VAL A 92 -1.16 18.35 17.22
N ASP A 93 -2.39 18.23 17.73
CA ASP A 93 -3.10 19.32 18.41
C ASP A 93 -3.24 19.03 19.91
N GLU A 94 -4.23 19.59 20.60
CA GLU A 94 -4.42 19.33 22.05
C GLU A 94 -4.78 17.86 22.32
N ASP A 95 -5.69 17.29 21.52
CA ASP A 95 -6.35 16.01 21.80
C ASP A 95 -5.92 14.88 20.87
N TYR A 96 -5.46 15.20 19.65
CA TYR A 96 -5.25 14.25 18.57
C TYR A 96 -3.84 14.27 18.00
N ILE A 97 -3.47 13.12 17.43
CA ILE A 97 -2.31 12.93 16.57
C ILE A 97 -2.85 12.59 15.18
N TYR A 98 -2.30 13.23 14.17
CA TYR A 98 -2.69 13.07 12.77
C TYR A 98 -1.52 12.43 12.04
N PHE A 99 -1.67 11.18 11.64
CA PHE A 99 -0.74 10.51 10.75
C PHE A 99 -1.23 10.70 9.32
N ILE A 100 -0.53 11.54 8.58
CA ILE A 100 -0.96 12.05 7.27
C ILE A 100 -0.05 11.43 6.22
N THR A 101 -0.63 10.62 5.33
CA THR A 101 0.10 9.92 4.26
C THR A 101 -0.26 10.56 2.92
N SER A 102 0.75 11.07 2.22
CA SER A 102 0.59 11.75 0.93
C SER A 102 1.05 10.85 -0.21
N PHE A 103 0.29 10.86 -1.30
CA PHE A 103 0.55 10.07 -2.50
C PHE A 103 0.74 10.96 -3.71
N LYS A 104 1.47 10.48 -4.72
CA LYS A 104 1.58 11.14 -6.02
C LYS A 104 0.21 11.29 -6.67
N TYR A 105 -0.58 10.22 -6.59
CA TYR A 105 -1.97 10.19 -7.00
C TYR A 105 -2.75 9.28 -6.05
N LEU A 106 -3.94 9.68 -5.60
CA LEU A 106 -4.73 8.82 -4.70
C LEU A 106 -5.69 7.88 -5.45
N GLY A 107 -5.98 8.16 -6.71
CA GLY A 107 -6.97 7.41 -7.47
C GLY A 107 -8.40 7.87 -7.24
N SER A 108 -9.32 7.30 -8.03
CA SER A 108 -10.74 7.69 -8.05
C SER A 108 -11.62 6.69 -7.30
N ASN A 109 -11.49 6.58 -5.97
CA ASN A 109 -12.28 5.73 -5.03
C ASN A 109 -13.29 4.75 -5.66
N PRO A 110 -12.85 3.76 -6.47
CA PRO A 110 -13.76 3.04 -7.38
C PRO A 110 -14.70 2.08 -6.68
N TRP A 111 -14.38 1.69 -5.44
CA TRP A 111 -15.17 0.75 -4.63
C TRP A 111 -15.93 1.45 -3.52
N ASN A 112 -16.08 2.78 -3.63
CA ASN A 112 -16.87 3.60 -2.71
C ASN A 112 -16.52 3.35 -1.24
N GLY A 113 -15.23 3.32 -0.93
CA GLY A 113 -14.74 3.29 0.45
C GLY A 113 -15.22 4.54 1.17
N ARG A 114 -15.79 4.36 2.37
CA ARG A 114 -16.40 5.47 3.12
C ARG A 114 -15.40 6.53 3.53
N ASN A 115 -14.11 6.18 3.58
CA ASN A 115 -13.03 7.08 3.95
C ASN A 115 -12.49 7.90 2.76
N GLY A 116 -13.09 7.76 1.57
CA GLY A 116 -12.76 8.57 0.39
C GLY A 116 -11.72 7.96 -0.55
N PHE A 117 -11.24 6.74 -0.30
CA PHE A 117 -10.29 6.02 -1.15
C PHE A 117 -10.57 4.51 -1.13
N SER A 118 -10.01 3.75 -2.08
CA SER A 118 -10.27 2.30 -2.17
C SER A 118 -9.04 1.41 -2.22
N LEU A 119 -7.96 1.86 -2.85
CA LEU A 119 -6.93 0.94 -3.32
C LEU A 119 -5.86 0.69 -2.27
N GLN A 120 -5.53 1.72 -1.48
CA GLN A 120 -4.41 1.73 -0.54
C GLN A 120 -4.77 0.96 0.73
N TYR A 121 -3.82 0.17 1.22
CA TYR A 121 -3.82 -0.39 2.56
C TYR A 121 -2.52 0.01 3.25
N ILE A 122 -2.59 1.06 4.07
CA ILE A 122 -1.42 1.62 4.76
C ILE A 122 -1.30 0.94 6.13
N GLN A 123 -0.09 0.55 6.48
CA GLN A 123 0.25 0.03 7.80
C GLN A 123 1.36 0.88 8.41
N ILE A 124 1.06 1.49 9.55
CA ILE A 124 2.01 2.33 10.29
C ILE A 124 2.37 1.60 11.57
N TYR A 125 3.63 1.22 11.71
CA TYR A 125 4.17 0.62 12.92
C TYR A 125 4.89 1.69 13.72
N VAL A 126 4.56 1.81 15.01
CA VAL A 126 5.11 2.84 15.88
C VAL A 126 5.82 2.18 17.06
N LEU A 127 7.10 2.48 17.21
CA LEU A 127 7.87 2.21 18.42
C LEU A 127 8.04 3.51 19.21
N THR A 128 7.46 3.54 20.40
CA THR A 128 7.63 4.66 21.33
C THR A 128 8.96 4.58 22.08
N THR A 129 9.29 5.58 22.89
CA THR A 129 10.53 5.59 23.71
C THR A 129 10.43 4.72 24.97
N ARG A 130 9.23 4.21 25.29
CA ARG A 130 8.99 3.32 26.43
C ARG A 130 9.86 2.07 26.32
N ARG A 131 10.58 1.74 27.39
CA ARG A 131 11.44 0.53 27.44
C ARG A 131 10.85 -0.60 28.28
N ASP A 132 9.75 -0.32 28.97
CA ASP A 132 9.01 -1.27 29.81
C ASP A 132 7.87 -1.97 29.07
N LEU A 133 7.60 -1.59 27.81
CA LEU A 133 6.73 -2.34 26.91
C LEU A 133 7.54 -3.37 26.10
N PRO A 134 7.05 -4.60 25.96
CA PRO A 134 7.55 -5.52 24.95
C PRO A 134 7.31 -4.99 23.55
N ARG A 135 8.05 -5.52 22.58
CA ARG A 135 7.97 -5.14 21.17
C ARG A 135 7.52 -6.31 20.33
N GLN A 136 6.63 -6.04 19.39
CA GLN A 136 6.33 -6.96 18.29
C GLN A 136 7.22 -6.63 17.09
N THR A 137 7.54 -7.61 16.26
CA THR A 137 8.41 -7.40 15.10
C THR A 137 7.74 -7.79 13.79
N THR A 138 6.66 -8.56 13.83
CA THR A 138 5.98 -9.05 12.63
C THR A 138 4.94 -8.07 12.12
N SER A 139 4.79 -7.98 10.80
CA SER A 139 3.73 -7.21 10.16
C SER A 139 2.38 -7.95 10.06
N PHE A 140 1.34 -7.23 9.66
CA PHE A 140 0.02 -7.75 9.30
C PHE A 140 -0.02 -8.07 7.80
N GLY A 141 0.39 -9.28 7.42
CA GLY A 141 0.24 -9.78 6.05
C GLY A 141 1.25 -9.25 5.02
N LEU A 142 2.04 -8.21 5.34
CA LEU A 142 3.05 -7.65 4.43
C LEU A 142 4.29 -8.54 4.23
N ASN A 143 4.44 -9.57 5.06
CA ASN A 143 5.56 -10.51 5.02
C ASN A 143 6.94 -9.86 5.21
N ILE A 144 7.04 -8.89 6.13
CA ILE A 144 8.29 -8.22 6.54
C ILE A 144 8.47 -8.32 8.06
N ILE A 145 9.70 -8.11 8.52
CA ILE A 145 10.07 -7.98 9.93
C ILE A 145 10.52 -6.54 10.17
N ILE A 146 9.94 -5.89 11.17
CA ILE A 146 10.31 -4.55 11.63
C ILE A 146 11.48 -4.70 12.61
N GLN A 147 12.66 -4.22 12.22
CA GLN A 147 13.91 -4.50 12.92
C GLN A 147 13.95 -3.94 14.35
N SER A 148 13.51 -2.69 14.54
CA SER A 148 13.44 -2.08 15.87
C SER A 148 12.30 -2.67 16.73
N GLY A 149 11.37 -3.40 16.10
CA GLY A 149 10.07 -3.76 16.64
C GLY A 149 9.13 -2.56 16.75
N TRP A 150 7.94 -2.78 17.29
CA TRP A 150 6.88 -1.78 17.44
C TRP A 150 6.01 -2.03 18.68
N HIS A 151 5.43 -0.95 19.20
CA HIS A 151 4.44 -0.95 20.29
C HIS A 151 3.01 -0.86 19.78
N TYR A 152 2.81 -0.18 18.65
CA TYR A 152 1.51 -0.02 18.02
C TYR A 152 1.57 -0.33 16.53
N ALA A 153 0.49 -0.90 16.00
CA ALA A 153 0.24 -1.02 14.57
C ALA A 153 -1.08 -0.34 14.24
N ILE A 154 -1.05 0.63 13.33
CA ILE A 154 -2.20 1.39 12.85
C ILE A 154 -2.48 0.92 11.42
N LEU A 155 -3.64 0.31 11.22
CA LEU A 155 -4.10 -0.24 9.95
C LEU A 155 -5.12 0.72 9.34
N VAL A 156 -4.86 1.17 8.12
CA VAL A 156 -5.63 2.23 7.43
C VAL A 156 -6.06 1.72 6.06
N ASN A 157 -7.37 1.71 5.79
CA ASN A 157 -7.94 1.39 4.47
C ASN A 157 -9.16 2.27 4.19
N GLY A 158 -9.81 2.04 3.05
CA GLY A 158 -10.98 2.79 2.59
C GLY A 158 -12.24 2.67 3.46
N GLY A 159 -12.26 1.77 4.44
CA GLY A 159 -13.38 1.59 5.37
C GLY A 159 -14.61 0.96 4.71
N TRP A 160 -14.79 -0.33 4.94
CA TRP A 160 -16.04 -1.05 4.63
C TRP A 160 -16.47 -1.90 5.84
N GLY A 161 -17.60 -2.60 5.70
CA GLY A 161 -18.10 -3.55 6.70
C GLY A 161 -18.24 -2.97 8.11
N ASP A 162 -18.30 -3.89 9.09
CA ASP A 162 -18.53 -3.62 10.51
C ASP A 162 -17.49 -4.29 11.44
N LYS A 163 -16.51 -5.01 10.87
CA LYS A 163 -15.44 -5.69 11.61
C LYS A 163 -14.07 -5.02 11.38
N PRO A 164 -13.20 -4.98 12.41
CA PRO A 164 -11.86 -4.41 12.29
C PRO A 164 -10.93 -5.26 11.41
N LEU A 165 -10.08 -4.59 10.63
CA LEU A 165 -8.88 -5.18 10.03
C LEU A 165 -8.03 -5.86 11.11
N PRO A 166 -7.28 -6.94 10.79
CA PRO A 166 -7.17 -7.55 9.46
C PRO A 166 -8.35 -8.49 9.12
N GLY A 167 -9.15 -8.91 10.10
CA GLY A 167 -10.23 -9.89 9.89
C GLY A 167 -11.52 -9.32 9.26
N GLY A 168 -11.63 -8.00 9.19
CA GLY A 168 -12.73 -7.26 8.58
C GLY A 168 -12.23 -6.19 7.64
N GLU A 169 -12.88 -5.03 7.64
CA GLU A 169 -12.69 -3.98 6.64
C GLU A 169 -12.70 -2.54 7.23
N LEU A 170 -12.83 -2.40 8.56
CA LEU A 170 -12.65 -1.15 9.29
C LEU A 170 -11.17 -0.92 9.64
N PRO A 171 -10.65 0.31 9.52
CA PRO A 171 -9.36 0.69 10.10
C PRO A 171 -9.26 0.30 11.58
N ALA A 172 -8.08 -0.16 12.00
CA ALA A 172 -7.88 -0.69 13.35
C ALA A 172 -6.50 -0.36 13.93
N ILE A 173 -6.41 -0.27 15.26
CA ILE A 173 -5.16 -0.06 15.99
C ILE A 173 -4.94 -1.21 16.96
N TYR A 174 -3.73 -1.75 16.96
CA TYR A 174 -3.29 -2.86 17.80
C TYR A 174 -2.10 -2.47 18.68
N ASP A 175 -2.01 -3.04 19.88
CA ASP A 175 -0.78 -3.03 20.68
C ASP A 175 0.19 -4.14 20.26
N TRP A 176 1.40 -4.12 20.82
CA TRP A 176 2.47 -5.11 20.58
C TRP A 176 2.02 -6.56 20.81
N ASN A 177 1.02 -6.80 21.65
CA ASN A 177 0.51 -8.16 21.87
C ASN A 177 -0.57 -8.54 20.84
N ARG A 178 -0.71 -7.75 19.77
CA ARG A 178 -1.76 -7.86 18.75
C ARG A 178 -3.17 -7.81 19.36
N ARG A 179 -3.33 -7.14 20.50
CA ARG A 179 -4.66 -6.86 21.06
C ARG A 179 -5.22 -5.61 20.41
N LEU A 180 -6.45 -5.71 19.92
CA LEU A 180 -7.20 -4.58 19.37
C LEU A 180 -7.39 -3.54 20.47
N LEU A 181 -6.92 -2.32 20.24
CA LEU A 181 -7.11 -1.18 21.14
C LEU A 181 -8.36 -0.39 20.77
N THR A 182 -8.51 -0.10 19.48
CA THR A 182 -9.68 0.56 18.91
C THR A 182 -9.76 0.26 17.42
N TYR A 183 -10.90 0.56 16.83
CA TYR A 183 -11.12 0.63 15.39
C TYR A 183 -11.81 1.95 15.07
N GLU A 184 -12.04 2.18 13.78
CA GLU A 184 -12.65 3.42 13.28
C GLU A 184 -13.94 3.78 14.02
N GLY A 185 -14.01 5.03 14.49
CA GLY A 185 -15.03 5.55 15.39
C GLY A 185 -14.55 6.83 16.12
N GLU A 186 -15.04 7.07 17.34
CA GLU A 186 -14.79 8.31 18.07
C GLU A 186 -13.31 8.59 18.37
N LEU A 187 -12.53 7.54 18.67
CA LEU A 187 -11.13 7.67 19.11
C LEU A 187 -10.13 7.50 17.95
N TYR A 188 -10.59 7.04 16.80
CA TYR A 188 -9.76 6.81 15.62
C TYR A 188 -10.60 7.02 14.37
N ASP A 189 -10.24 7.98 13.54
CA ASP A 189 -10.96 8.33 12.32
C ASP A 189 -10.01 8.36 11.12
N VAL A 190 -10.52 7.98 9.94
CA VAL A 190 -9.74 7.93 8.70
C VAL A 190 -10.50 8.62 7.58
N TYR A 191 -9.86 9.56 6.91
CA TYR A 191 -10.48 10.32 5.82
C TYR A 191 -9.45 10.86 4.84
N VAL A 192 -9.90 11.26 3.65
CA VAL A 192 -9.09 12.04 2.69
C VAL A 192 -9.12 13.51 3.09
N ASP A 193 -7.96 14.16 3.15
CA ASP A 193 -7.87 15.59 3.40
C ASP A 193 -8.40 16.38 2.19
N GLU A 194 -9.56 17.02 2.32
CA GLU A 194 -10.14 17.82 1.24
C GLU A 194 -9.33 19.10 0.93
N SER A 195 -8.51 19.56 1.88
CA SER A 195 -7.66 20.74 1.72
C SER A 195 -6.31 20.44 1.08
N GLN A 196 -5.88 19.17 1.10
CA GLN A 196 -4.62 18.70 0.52
C GLN A 196 -4.90 17.50 -0.38
N PRO A 197 -4.92 17.66 -1.71
CA PRO A 197 -5.22 16.55 -2.61
C PRO A 197 -4.24 15.39 -2.41
N ASN A 198 -4.71 14.19 -2.74
CA ASN A 198 -3.95 12.94 -2.64
C ASN A 198 -3.44 12.56 -1.24
N THR A 199 -4.15 12.97 -0.20
CA THR A 199 -3.69 12.78 1.19
C THR A 199 -4.73 12.02 2.01
N ILE A 200 -4.29 10.96 2.69
CA ILE A 200 -5.09 10.19 3.66
C ILE A 200 -4.63 10.57 5.06
N VAL A 201 -5.59 10.83 5.95
CA VAL A 201 -5.37 11.19 7.35
C VAL A 201 -5.90 10.10 8.25
N ALA A 202 -5.05 9.56 9.11
CA ALA A 202 -5.42 8.76 10.28
C ALA A 202 -5.35 9.65 11.53
N LYS A 203 -6.52 10.09 12.01
CA LYS A 203 -6.68 10.94 13.19
C LYS A 203 -6.92 10.07 14.42
N ILE A 204 -6.01 10.13 15.39
CA ILE A 204 -6.02 9.25 16.57
C ILE A 204 -6.07 10.10 17.83
N ASN A 205 -7.02 9.81 18.72
CA ASN A 205 -7.07 10.43 20.02
C ASN A 205 -5.84 10.01 20.85
N LYS A 206 -5.14 10.97 21.45
CA LYS A 206 -3.91 10.71 22.21
C LYS A 206 -4.08 9.71 23.34
N THR A 207 -5.28 9.53 23.88
CA THR A 207 -5.55 8.55 24.95
C THR A 207 -5.30 7.09 24.54
N ILE A 208 -5.25 6.80 23.23
CA ILE A 208 -4.98 5.45 22.69
C ILE A 208 -3.49 5.10 22.74
N LEU A 209 -2.61 6.09 22.56
CA LEU A 209 -1.16 5.91 22.46
C LEU A 209 -0.49 6.46 23.72
N VAL A 210 0.50 5.74 24.26
CA VAL A 210 1.32 6.25 25.36
C VAL A 210 2.52 7.03 24.83
N ASP A 211 3.17 7.83 25.68
CA ASP A 211 4.44 8.49 25.37
C ASP A 211 4.34 9.55 24.25
N THR A 212 3.16 10.17 24.13
CA THR A 212 2.82 11.12 23.06
C THR A 212 3.54 12.46 23.17
N GLU A 213 4.10 12.76 24.33
CA GLU A 213 4.99 13.89 24.56
C GLU A 213 6.37 13.72 23.89
N ASN A 214 6.73 12.49 23.52
CA ASN A 214 8.03 12.12 22.94
C ASN A 214 7.95 11.70 21.46
N ILE A 215 6.89 12.09 20.73
CA ILE A 215 6.65 11.68 19.32
C ILE A 215 7.87 11.91 18.42
N GLY A 216 8.60 13.01 18.57
CA GLY A 216 9.81 13.28 17.79
C GLY A 216 10.91 12.21 17.94
N ASN A 217 10.90 11.46 19.05
CA ASN A 217 11.85 10.38 19.32
C ASN A 217 11.28 8.99 19.05
N TRP A 218 10.03 8.90 18.57
CA TRP A 218 9.47 7.63 18.14
C TRP A 218 10.18 7.15 16.88
N LYS A 219 10.16 5.84 16.67
CA LYS A 219 10.55 5.23 15.41
C LYS A 219 9.33 4.67 14.72
N ILE A 220 9.24 4.86 13.41
CA ILE A 220 8.09 4.42 12.62
C ILE A 220 8.49 3.60 11.40
N VAL A 221 7.60 2.73 10.95
CA VAL A 221 7.62 2.15 9.60
C VAL A 221 6.28 2.45 8.97
N VAL A 222 6.27 3.04 7.77
CA VAL A 222 5.06 3.31 7.00
C VAL A 222 5.16 2.51 5.72
N ALA A 223 4.30 1.51 5.57
CA ALA A 223 4.29 0.63 4.41
C ALA A 223 2.91 0.67 3.74
N VAL A 224 2.91 0.68 2.41
CA VAL A 224 1.71 0.66 1.59
C VAL A 224 1.61 -0.69 0.88
N ALA A 225 0.49 -1.36 1.07
CA ALA A 225 0.04 -2.47 0.26
C ALA A 225 -1.17 -2.06 -0.58
N SER A 226 -1.55 -2.90 -1.53
CA SER A 226 -2.86 -2.80 -2.17
C SER A 226 -3.89 -3.58 -1.36
N TYR A 227 -5.01 -2.94 -1.08
CA TYR A 227 -6.16 -3.54 -0.42
C TYR A 227 -6.80 -4.60 -1.32
N ASP A 228 -7.18 -5.72 -0.69
CA ASP A 228 -7.97 -6.79 -1.31
C ASP A 228 -8.99 -7.35 -0.32
N GLY A 229 -10.25 -6.94 -0.45
CA GLY A 229 -11.35 -7.40 0.41
C GLY A 229 -11.59 -8.91 0.39
N PHE A 230 -11.13 -9.63 -0.63
CA PHE A 230 -11.43 -11.06 -0.85
C PHE A 230 -10.47 -12.02 -0.15
N VAL A 231 -9.35 -11.54 0.38
CA VAL A 231 -8.35 -12.37 1.09
C VAL A 231 -8.31 -12.06 2.59
N ASP A 232 -7.94 -13.04 3.40
CA ASP A 232 -7.97 -12.92 4.87
C ASP A 232 -7.03 -11.84 5.42
N THR A 233 -5.88 -11.63 4.77
CA THR A 233 -4.90 -10.60 5.16
C THR A 233 -5.31 -9.20 4.73
N LYS A 234 -6.28 -9.09 3.81
CA LYS A 234 -6.67 -7.87 3.11
C LYS A 234 -5.55 -7.23 2.26
N VAL A 235 -4.48 -7.97 2.01
CA VAL A 235 -3.32 -7.57 1.20
C VAL A 235 -3.36 -8.30 -0.12
N ARG A 236 -3.43 -7.55 -1.23
CA ARG A 236 -3.45 -8.08 -2.60
C ARG A 236 -2.17 -8.86 -2.90
N SER A 237 -2.33 -9.95 -3.64
CA SER A 237 -1.22 -10.82 -4.02
C SER A 237 -0.31 -10.19 -5.08
N ILE A 238 0.93 -10.69 -5.11
CA ILE A 238 1.94 -10.43 -6.13
C ILE A 238 2.40 -11.80 -6.64
N LYS A 239 2.49 -11.96 -7.97
CA LYS A 239 2.98 -13.17 -8.65
C LYS A 239 4.31 -12.90 -9.34
N ALA A 240 5.03 -13.98 -9.64
CA ALA A 240 6.21 -13.90 -10.49
C ALA A 240 5.83 -13.63 -11.96
N GLY A 241 6.68 -12.88 -12.66
CA GLY A 241 6.48 -12.51 -14.06
C GLY A 241 5.37 -11.47 -14.26
N ASP A 242 4.61 -11.62 -15.34
CA ASP A 242 3.60 -10.64 -15.75
C ASP A 242 2.40 -10.57 -14.78
N PRO A 243 1.83 -9.36 -14.58
CA PRO A 243 0.65 -9.16 -13.75
C PRO A 243 -0.60 -9.82 -14.35
N GLU A 244 -1.64 -9.93 -13.54
CA GLU A 244 -2.99 -10.24 -14.00
C GLU A 244 -3.90 -9.01 -13.80
N GLU A 245 -5.19 -9.16 -14.10
CA GLU A 245 -6.15 -8.07 -13.94
C GLU A 245 -6.17 -7.50 -12.51
N TRP A 246 -6.09 -8.37 -11.50
CA TRP A 246 -6.23 -8.02 -10.09
C TRP A 246 -5.03 -8.41 -9.24
N VAL A 247 -3.93 -8.85 -9.86
CA VAL A 247 -2.73 -9.37 -9.18
C VAL A 247 -1.51 -8.65 -9.73
N PHE A 248 -0.66 -8.14 -8.84
CA PHE A 248 0.60 -7.52 -9.23
C PHE A 248 1.57 -8.56 -9.81
N GLY A 249 2.40 -8.14 -10.76
CA GLY A 249 3.52 -8.94 -11.27
C GLY A 249 4.86 -8.53 -10.65
N GLY A 250 5.93 -9.20 -11.05
CA GLY A 250 7.30 -8.82 -10.71
C GLY A 250 7.83 -9.38 -9.39
N ALA A 251 7.17 -10.36 -8.77
CA ALA A 251 7.73 -11.02 -7.59
C ALA A 251 8.90 -11.98 -7.94
N ASP A 252 9.80 -12.18 -6.99
CA ASP A 252 10.78 -13.27 -7.05
C ASP A 252 10.09 -14.62 -6.83
N GLU A 253 10.22 -15.52 -7.82
CA GLU A 253 9.53 -16.81 -7.84
C GLU A 253 9.97 -17.73 -6.69
N GLN A 254 11.27 -17.74 -6.36
CA GLN A 254 11.82 -18.60 -5.32
C GLN A 254 11.44 -18.09 -3.93
N ALA A 255 11.51 -16.77 -3.74
CA ALA A 255 11.04 -16.11 -2.53
C ALA A 255 9.55 -16.34 -2.29
N LEU A 256 8.71 -16.30 -3.34
CA LEU A 256 7.28 -16.63 -3.24
C LEU A 256 7.07 -18.09 -2.82
N LYS A 257 7.74 -19.03 -3.48
CA LYS A 257 7.66 -20.48 -3.16
C LYS A 257 8.08 -20.76 -1.72
N LYS A 258 9.06 -20.02 -1.20
CA LYS A 258 9.52 -20.14 0.20
C LYS A 258 8.64 -19.36 1.18
N GLY A 259 7.77 -18.47 0.71
CA GLY A 259 6.94 -17.62 1.56
C GLY A 259 7.72 -16.48 2.24
N VAL A 260 8.82 -16.00 1.64
CA VAL A 260 9.62 -14.87 2.15
C VAL A 260 9.47 -13.59 1.33
N HIS A 261 8.81 -13.64 0.17
CA HIS A 261 8.57 -12.46 -0.66
C HIS A 261 7.69 -11.42 0.06
N PRO A 262 8.05 -10.13 0.14
CA PRO A 262 7.23 -9.10 0.75
C PRO A 262 6.02 -8.73 -0.12
N PHE A 263 4.95 -8.24 0.50
CA PHE A 263 3.75 -7.73 -0.19
C PHE A 263 3.61 -6.21 -0.03
N VAL A 264 4.75 -5.52 0.06
CA VAL A 264 4.86 -4.07 0.15
C VAL A 264 5.00 -3.52 -1.27
N ILE A 265 4.14 -2.59 -1.64
CA ILE A 265 4.22 -1.87 -2.92
C ILE A 265 5.16 -0.67 -2.78
N ASP A 266 5.05 0.01 -1.64
CA ASP A 266 5.83 1.19 -1.32
C ASP A 266 6.12 1.26 0.19
N LEU A 267 7.28 1.79 0.55
CA LEU A 267 7.81 1.85 1.90
C LEU A 267 8.53 3.18 2.10
N LEU A 268 8.01 4.01 3.03
CA LEU A 268 8.63 5.27 3.39
C LEU A 268 10.12 5.08 3.70
N ALA A 269 10.98 5.67 2.87
CA ALA A 269 12.42 5.54 2.92
C ALA A 269 13.11 6.85 2.49
N PRO A 270 14.32 7.16 2.99
CA PRO A 270 15.04 8.36 2.52
C PRO A 270 15.40 8.33 1.03
N THR A 271 15.52 7.13 0.44
CA THR A 271 15.77 6.91 -0.99
C THR A 271 15.15 5.59 -1.47
N ALA A 272 14.83 5.52 -2.77
CA ALA A 272 14.27 4.32 -3.39
C ALA A 272 15.21 3.10 -3.26
N ASP A 273 16.52 3.32 -3.40
CA ASP A 273 17.52 2.27 -3.23
C ASP A 273 17.50 1.67 -1.81
N LEU A 274 17.26 2.50 -0.78
CA LEU A 274 17.14 2.02 0.60
C LEU A 274 15.88 1.17 0.78
N GLN A 275 14.75 1.55 0.18
CA GLN A 275 13.58 0.69 0.11
C GLN A 275 13.92 -0.66 -0.54
N TYR A 276 14.53 -0.64 -1.73
CA TYR A 276 14.82 -1.87 -2.46
C TYR A 276 15.75 -2.80 -1.67
N VAL A 277 16.78 -2.26 -1.02
CA VAL A 277 17.66 -3.03 -0.13
C VAL A 277 16.87 -3.62 1.05
N MET A 278 16.03 -2.82 1.72
CA MET A 278 15.23 -3.30 2.86
C MET A 278 14.20 -4.35 2.47
N LEU A 279 13.68 -4.32 1.24
CA LEU A 279 12.69 -5.27 0.76
C LEU A 279 13.31 -6.51 0.11
N THR A 280 14.59 -6.51 -0.26
CA THR A 280 15.28 -7.65 -0.90
C THR A 280 16.29 -8.38 -0.02
N ASN A 281 16.54 -7.90 1.21
CA ASN A 281 17.49 -8.49 2.16
C ASN A 281 16.99 -9.79 2.85
N TRP A 282 16.15 -10.57 2.18
CA TRP A 282 15.69 -11.88 2.65
C TRP A 282 16.77 -12.96 2.51
N ASP A 283 16.54 -14.11 3.15
CA ASP A 283 17.30 -15.35 2.90
C ASP A 283 16.33 -16.46 2.52
N ILE A 284 16.33 -16.85 1.24
CA ILE A 284 15.43 -17.89 0.70
C ILE A 284 15.80 -19.26 1.26
N GLU A 285 17.07 -19.56 1.49
CA GLU A 285 17.49 -20.87 1.98
C GLU A 285 17.02 -21.06 3.42
N GLN A 286 17.28 -20.05 4.26
CA GLN A 286 16.93 -20.04 5.67
C GLN A 286 15.46 -19.65 5.95
N GLY A 287 14.72 -19.18 4.94
CA GLY A 287 13.34 -18.74 5.11
C GLY A 287 13.21 -17.43 5.90
N VAL A 288 14.24 -16.58 5.87
CA VAL A 288 14.24 -15.28 6.55
C VAL A 288 13.55 -14.26 5.65
N LYS A 289 12.58 -13.56 6.22
CA LYS A 289 11.82 -12.48 5.57
C LYS A 289 12.62 -11.17 5.55
N PRO A 290 12.27 -10.21 4.67
CA PRO A 290 12.89 -8.89 4.66
C PRO A 290 12.86 -8.22 6.03
N LEU A 291 13.99 -7.61 6.37
CA LEU A 291 14.19 -6.87 7.60
C LEU A 291 14.20 -5.38 7.29
N VAL A 292 13.20 -4.66 7.80
CA VAL A 292 12.95 -3.25 7.52
C VAL A 292 13.36 -2.41 8.73
N SER A 293 14.23 -1.43 8.50
CA SER A 293 14.59 -0.42 9.50
C SER A 293 13.48 0.59 9.71
N SER A 294 13.42 1.16 10.91
CA SER A 294 12.43 2.20 11.24
C SER A 294 13.02 3.59 11.02
N ILE A 295 12.20 4.58 10.70
CA ILE A 295 12.61 5.99 10.62
C ILE A 295 12.42 6.66 11.97
N ILE A 296 13.43 7.39 12.46
CA ILE A 296 13.29 8.29 13.61
C ILE A 296 12.50 9.53 13.18
N VAL A 297 11.39 9.81 13.86
CA VAL A 297 10.44 10.88 13.45
C VAL A 297 11.09 12.26 13.33
N SER A 298 11.98 12.63 14.26
CA SER A 298 12.60 13.96 14.27
C SER A 298 13.69 14.17 13.24
N THR A 299 14.38 13.11 12.80
CA THR A 299 15.54 13.23 11.90
C THR A 299 15.25 12.72 10.49
N GLY A 300 14.26 11.84 10.33
CA GLY A 300 14.02 11.14 9.07
C GLY A 300 15.05 10.06 8.75
N GLU A 301 15.98 9.79 9.65
CA GLU A 301 17.03 8.79 9.47
C GLU A 301 16.54 7.39 9.81
N LEU A 302 17.05 6.39 9.08
CA LEU A 302 16.82 4.99 9.38
C LEU A 302 17.59 4.56 10.63
N ASP A 303 16.92 3.85 11.52
CA ASP A 303 17.48 3.24 12.72
C ASP A 303 16.99 1.78 12.87
N PRO A 304 17.90 0.80 12.73
CA PRO A 304 19.33 0.99 12.46
C PRO A 304 19.61 1.45 11.01
N PRO A 305 20.76 2.08 10.75
CA PRO A 305 21.12 2.50 9.40
C PRO A 305 21.28 1.31 8.47
N VAL A 306 20.82 1.47 7.23
CA VAL A 306 20.96 0.46 6.17
C VAL A 306 22.16 0.81 5.31
N VAL A 307 23.03 -0.17 5.08
CA VAL A 307 24.26 0.01 4.29
C VAL A 307 24.02 -0.46 2.87
N ILE A 308 24.18 0.44 1.90
CA ILE A 308 24.20 0.08 0.48
C ILE A 308 25.64 -0.32 0.13
N THR A 309 25.89 -1.62 -0.05
CA THR A 309 27.18 -2.07 -0.57
C THR A 309 27.19 -1.89 -2.09
N THR A 310 27.83 -0.82 -2.57
CA THR A 310 28.15 -0.72 -3.99
C THR A 310 29.09 -1.88 -4.34
N PRO A 311 28.82 -2.68 -5.38
CA PRO A 311 29.78 -3.70 -5.80
C PRO A 311 31.10 -3.00 -6.13
N THR A 312 32.15 -3.34 -5.38
CA THR A 312 33.51 -2.91 -5.73
C THR A 312 33.76 -3.42 -7.15
N PRO A 313 34.20 -2.58 -8.11
CA PRO A 313 34.48 -3.06 -9.45
C PRO A 313 35.54 -4.16 -9.32
N THR A 314 35.15 -5.40 -9.66
CA THR A 314 36.09 -6.52 -9.76
C THR A 314 37.21 -6.06 -10.68
N PRO A 315 38.49 -6.08 -10.25
CA PRO A 315 39.58 -5.66 -11.11
C PRO A 315 39.55 -6.55 -12.37
N THR A 316 39.32 -5.93 -13.53
CA THR A 316 39.43 -6.59 -14.82
C THR A 316 40.78 -7.29 -14.87
N PRO A 317 40.85 -8.63 -15.06
CA PRO A 317 42.12 -9.30 -15.18
C PRO A 317 42.85 -8.71 -16.40
N THR A 318 43.98 -8.05 -16.15
CA THR A 318 44.87 -7.61 -17.22
C THR A 318 45.46 -8.88 -17.83
N LEU A 319 44.91 -9.31 -18.97
CA LEU A 319 45.50 -10.38 -19.78
C LEU A 319 46.87 -9.90 -20.26
N THR A 320 47.93 -10.40 -19.62
CA THR A 320 49.29 -10.27 -20.13
C THR A 320 49.47 -11.32 -21.21
N THR A 321 49.41 -10.91 -22.48
CA THR A 321 49.63 -11.80 -23.62
C THR A 321 51.12 -12.19 -23.67
N ILE A 322 51.47 -13.37 -23.17
CA ILE A 322 52.80 -13.95 -23.36
C ILE A 322 52.87 -14.50 -24.79
N THR A 323 53.53 -13.77 -25.69
CA THR A 323 53.84 -14.25 -27.03
C THR A 323 55.03 -15.21 -26.96
N THR A 324 54.75 -16.52 -27.11
CA THR A 324 55.79 -17.55 -27.28
C THR A 324 56.04 -17.74 -28.78
N PRO A 325 57.27 -17.58 -29.30
CA PRO A 325 57.55 -17.84 -30.71
C PRO A 325 57.62 -19.36 -30.96
N THR A 326 56.62 -19.91 -31.64
CA THR A 326 56.65 -21.28 -32.15
C THR A 326 57.42 -21.32 -33.47
N GLN A 327 58.53 -22.07 -33.51
CA GLN A 327 59.21 -22.41 -34.77
C GLN A 327 58.52 -23.62 -35.42
N THR A 328 57.96 -23.41 -36.60
CA THR A 328 57.36 -24.48 -37.43
C THR A 328 58.45 -25.16 -38.26
N GLN A 329 58.66 -26.47 -38.06
CA GLN A 329 59.42 -27.30 -38.99
C GLN A 329 58.46 -27.97 -39.98
N THR A 330 58.72 -27.81 -41.27
CA THR A 330 57.98 -28.43 -42.38
C THR A 330 58.49 -29.84 -42.61
N LEU A 331 57.64 -30.86 -42.43
CA LEU A 331 57.90 -32.22 -42.92
C LEU A 331 56.93 -32.53 -44.07
N THR A 332 57.50 -32.90 -45.21
CA THR A 332 56.78 -33.33 -46.42
C THR A 332 56.22 -34.75 -46.22
N PRO A 333 54.90 -34.99 -46.35
CA PRO A 333 54.37 -36.34 -46.27
C PRO A 333 54.53 -37.08 -47.62
N THR A 334 55.05 -38.30 -47.56
CA THR A 334 55.04 -39.29 -48.64
C THR A 334 53.66 -39.96 -48.70
N LEU A 335 53.02 -39.94 -49.87
CA LEU A 335 51.70 -40.54 -50.11
C LEU A 335 51.81 -42.07 -50.19
N PHE A 336 51.01 -42.77 -49.39
CA PHE A 336 50.66 -44.18 -49.60
C PHE A 336 49.16 -44.26 -50.00
N PRO A 337 48.78 -45.15 -50.94
CA PRO A 337 47.37 -45.32 -51.31
C PRO A 337 46.63 -46.10 -50.21
N THR A 338 45.58 -45.51 -49.65
CA THR A 338 44.63 -46.18 -48.75
C THR A 338 43.51 -46.82 -49.57
N GLU A 339 43.33 -48.12 -49.37
CA GLU A 339 42.27 -48.95 -49.93
C GLU A 339 40.95 -48.69 -49.17
N THR A 340 39.88 -48.41 -49.91
CA THR A 340 38.55 -48.07 -49.37
C THR A 340 37.79 -49.35 -49.03
N GLU A 341 37.65 -49.64 -47.72
CA GLU A 341 36.72 -50.65 -47.22
C GLU A 341 35.37 -49.96 -46.90
N ILE A 342 34.30 -50.40 -47.58
CA ILE A 342 32.94 -49.88 -47.41
C ILE A 342 32.25 -50.75 -46.35
N GLU A 343 32.15 -50.26 -45.11
CA GLU A 343 31.25 -50.85 -44.11
C GLU A 343 29.83 -50.26 -44.26
N SER A 344 28.89 -51.13 -44.63
CA SER A 344 27.47 -50.85 -44.73
C SER A 344 26.81 -50.94 -43.34
N PHE A 345 26.40 -49.80 -42.76
CA PHE A 345 25.54 -49.79 -41.58
C PHE A 345 24.07 -49.83 -42.01
N VAL A 346 23.40 -50.96 -41.76
CA VAL A 346 21.96 -51.12 -41.90
C VAL A 346 21.28 -50.49 -40.67
N SER A 347 20.61 -49.35 -40.85
CA SER A 347 19.76 -48.77 -39.81
C SER A 347 18.45 -49.54 -39.71
N THR A 348 18.23 -50.19 -38.58
CA THR A 348 16.93 -50.82 -38.23
C THR A 348 16.03 -49.73 -37.62
N PRO A 349 14.78 -49.54 -38.06
CA PRO A 349 13.90 -48.54 -37.47
C PRO A 349 13.40 -49.02 -36.10
N GLU A 350 13.71 -48.24 -35.07
CA GLU A 350 13.21 -48.45 -33.70
C GLU A 350 11.73 -48.06 -33.62
N ARG A 351 10.90 -49.05 -33.29
CA ARG A 351 9.45 -48.98 -33.20
C ARG A 351 9.06 -48.28 -31.89
N SER A 352 8.67 -47.01 -31.99
CA SER A 352 8.03 -46.25 -30.91
C SER A 352 6.62 -46.77 -30.63
N GLU A 353 6.47 -47.73 -29.73
CA GLU A 353 5.21 -47.96 -29.01
C GLU A 353 5.28 -47.23 -27.67
N ASN A 354 4.65 -46.06 -27.58
CA ASN A 354 4.20 -45.46 -26.31
C ASN A 354 3.20 -44.34 -26.63
N MET A 355 1.99 -44.73 -27.05
CA MET A 355 0.85 -43.83 -27.12
C MET A 355 -0.18 -44.29 -26.09
N SER A 356 -0.63 -43.35 -25.25
CA SER A 356 -1.97 -43.35 -24.63
C SER A 356 -2.27 -44.43 -23.57
N LEU A 357 -2.02 -44.11 -22.29
CA LEU A 357 -2.75 -44.73 -21.16
C LEU A 357 -3.30 -43.76 -20.10
N LEU A 358 -3.12 -42.44 -20.25
CA LEU A 358 -3.63 -41.43 -19.30
C LEU A 358 -4.91 -40.68 -19.76
N LEU A 359 -5.35 -40.86 -21.01
CA LEU A 359 -6.54 -40.17 -21.54
C LEU A 359 -7.86 -40.84 -21.17
N ILE A 360 -7.85 -42.13 -20.82
CA ILE A 360 -9.07 -42.90 -20.51
C ILE A 360 -9.71 -42.51 -19.16
N PRO A 361 -8.98 -42.31 -18.05
CA PRO A 361 -9.60 -41.89 -16.79
C PRO A 361 -10.09 -40.42 -16.82
N ALA A 362 -9.43 -39.53 -17.57
CA ALA A 362 -9.82 -38.12 -17.67
C ALA A 362 -11.17 -37.93 -18.41
N LEU A 363 -11.41 -38.69 -19.48
CA LEU A 363 -12.67 -38.66 -20.24
C LEU A 363 -13.87 -39.20 -19.45
N LEU A 364 -13.65 -40.18 -18.57
CA LEU A 364 -14.70 -40.71 -17.69
C LEU A 364 -15.13 -39.69 -16.61
N ILE A 365 -14.20 -38.92 -16.05
CA ILE A 365 -14.51 -37.89 -15.05
C ILE A 365 -15.33 -36.75 -15.67
N VAL A 366 -14.97 -36.32 -16.89
CA VAL A 366 -15.71 -35.29 -17.62
C VAL A 366 -17.13 -35.75 -17.99
N ALA A 367 -17.30 -37.01 -18.40
CA ALA A 367 -18.63 -37.57 -18.70
C ALA A 367 -19.54 -37.62 -17.46
N VAL A 368 -19.01 -37.98 -16.29
CA VAL A 368 -19.77 -38.00 -15.02
C VAL A 368 -20.17 -36.58 -14.57
N LEU A 369 -19.30 -35.58 -14.77
CA LEU A 369 -19.60 -34.18 -14.47
C LEU A 369 -20.70 -33.62 -15.40
N ILE A 370 -20.66 -33.95 -16.68
CA ILE A 370 -21.70 -33.52 -17.64
C ILE A 370 -23.05 -34.16 -17.31
N ILE A 371 -23.07 -35.45 -16.95
CA ILE A 371 -24.28 -36.16 -16.57
C ILE A 371 -24.89 -35.61 -15.27
N THR A 372 -24.07 -35.30 -14.26
CA THR A 372 -24.54 -34.68 -13.01
C THR A 372 -25.05 -33.26 -13.22
N MET A 373 -24.39 -32.47 -14.08
CA MET A 373 -24.85 -31.13 -14.47
C MET A 373 -26.20 -31.18 -15.21
N LEU A 374 -26.37 -32.10 -16.16
CA LEU A 374 -27.63 -32.28 -16.89
C LEU A 374 -28.78 -32.74 -15.97
N MET A 375 -28.50 -33.59 -14.98
CA MET A 375 -29.49 -33.98 -13.97
C MET A 375 -29.87 -32.82 -13.04
N TYR A 376 -28.90 -31.95 -12.68
CA TYR A 376 -29.15 -30.75 -11.89
C TYR A 376 -30.07 -29.77 -12.65
N PHE A 377 -29.80 -29.51 -13.92
CA PHE A 377 -30.64 -28.64 -14.74
C PHE A 377 -32.04 -29.22 -14.99
N ARG A 378 -32.17 -30.55 -15.19
CA ARG A 378 -33.47 -31.21 -15.30
C ARG A 378 -34.30 -31.16 -14.02
N ARG A 379 -33.66 -31.16 -12.84
CA ARG A 379 -34.35 -30.96 -11.55
C ARG A 379 -34.78 -29.52 -11.32
N LYS A 380 -34.01 -28.54 -11.81
CA LYS A 380 -34.34 -27.10 -11.68
C LYS A 380 -35.49 -26.66 -12.59
N GLN A 381 -35.71 -27.34 -13.71
CA GLN A 381 -36.85 -27.06 -14.61
C GLN A 381 -38.17 -27.73 -14.20
N ARG A 382 -38.19 -28.52 -13.12
CA ARG A 382 -39.40 -29.19 -12.58
C ARG A 382 -39.88 -28.60 -11.24
N LYS A 383 -39.44 -27.39 -10.88
CA LYS A 383 -39.93 -26.64 -9.73
C LYS A 383 -40.52 -25.32 -10.16
#